data_AF-A0A6A8Q8Y2-F1
#
_entry.id   AF-A0A6A8Q8Y2-F1
#
_cell.length_a   1.000
_cell.length_b   1.000
_cell.length_c   1.000
_cell.angle_alpha   90.00
_cell.angle_beta   90.00
_cell.angle_gamma   90.00
#
_symmetry.space_group_name_H-M   'P 1'
#
loop_
_entity.id
_entity.type
_entity.pdbx_description
1 polymer ?
#
loop_
_entity_poly.entity_id
_entity_poly.type
_entity_poly.pdbx_seq_one_letter_code
_entity_poly.pdbx_strand_id
1 'polypeptide(L)'
;MSLPLGISLSFLITSPLVNEVAIAIFWATCGWKITLIYVSTGVVLGVVGGILLEKIGMGKYIADWVKELEYKEMEVENSSKGFLQRLPSINREVSTTVVKLIPYVFAGMAVGAFIHGYVPKEFFTEYMAENNLLATFLCFNGHSTLPGCSERTARY
;
A
#
# COMPACT_ATOMS: atom_id res chain seq x y z
N MET A 1 27.46 -14.20 4.63
CA MET A 1 27.09 -13.15 5.61
C MET A 1 25.60 -12.96 5.42
N SER A 2 24.77 -13.49 6.30
CA SER A 2 23.31 -13.39 6.17
C SER A 2 22.92 -11.90 6.10
N LEU A 3 22.07 -11.54 5.15
CA LEU A 3 21.48 -10.20 5.16
C LEU A 3 20.82 -9.98 6.53
N PRO A 4 21.08 -8.86 7.23
CA PRO A 4 20.39 -8.55 8.46
C PRO A 4 18.88 -8.50 8.19
N LEU A 5 18.13 -9.43 8.77
CA LEU A 5 16.71 -9.61 8.47
C LEU A 5 15.89 -8.36 8.75
N GLY A 6 16.33 -7.54 9.71
CA GLY A 6 15.70 -6.24 9.98
C GLY A 6 15.80 -5.27 8.81
N ILE A 7 16.86 -5.32 7.99
CA ILE A 7 17.02 -4.43 6.82
C ILE A 7 16.01 -4.82 5.74
N SER A 8 15.89 -6.11 5.42
CA SER A 8 14.91 -6.60 4.44
C SER A 8 13.47 -6.35 4.90
N LEU A 9 13.17 -6.53 6.18
CA LEU A 9 11.85 -6.23 6.74
C LEU A 9 11.54 -4.72 6.73
N SER A 10 12.52 -3.87 7.04
CA SER A 10 12.38 -2.42 6.92
C SER A 10 12.03 -2.03 5.48
N PHE A 11 12.70 -2.63 4.50
CA PHE A 11 12.42 -2.40 3.08
C PHE A 11 11.00 -2.86 2.70
N LEU A 12 10.57 -4.03 3.16
CA LEU A 12 9.25 -4.59 2.85
C LEU A 12 8.11 -3.75 3.43
N ILE A 13 8.30 -3.17 4.62
CA ILE A 13 7.35 -2.21 5.22
C ILE A 13 7.38 -0.87 4.48
N THR A 14 8.58 -0.35 4.16
CA THR A 14 8.76 0.98 3.58
C THR A 14 8.35 1.03 2.10
N SER A 15 8.53 -0.06 1.34
CA SER A 15 8.27 -0.12 -0.10
C SER A 15 6.84 0.28 -0.51
N PRO A 16 5.76 -0.31 0.06
CA PRO A 16 4.41 0.14 -0.24
C PRO A 16 4.07 1.51 0.39
N LEU A 17 4.72 1.85 1.50
CA LEU A 17 4.41 3.03 2.30
C LEU A 17 5.00 4.31 1.66
N VAL A 18 6.22 4.24 1.14
CA VAL A 18 6.94 5.35 0.51
C VAL A 18 7.05 5.10 -0.99
N ASN A 19 5.90 4.87 -1.62
CA ASN A 19 5.79 4.69 -3.07
C ASN A 19 5.81 6.05 -3.80
N GLU A 20 6.45 6.10 -4.96
CA GLU A 20 6.55 7.26 -5.83
C GLU A 20 5.17 7.82 -6.20
N VAL A 21 4.19 6.95 -6.45
CA VAL A 21 2.80 7.37 -6.78
C VAL A 21 2.17 8.10 -5.60
N ALA A 22 2.34 7.60 -4.38
CA ALA A 22 1.80 8.24 -3.18
C ALA A 22 2.45 9.61 -2.94
N ILE A 23 3.78 9.68 -3.10
CA ILE A 23 4.54 10.94 -2.98
C ILE A 23 4.06 11.97 -4.00
N ALA A 24 3.83 11.56 -5.26
CA ALA A 24 3.34 12.45 -6.30
C ALA A 24 1.94 13.01 -5.97
N ILE A 25 1.01 12.17 -5.52
CA ILE A 25 -0.35 12.58 -5.15
C ILE A 25 -0.32 13.53 -3.94
N PHE A 26 0.49 13.22 -2.92
CA PHE A 26 0.65 14.09 -1.75
C PHE A 26 1.30 15.42 -2.11
N TRP A 27 2.31 15.41 -2.98
CA TRP A 27 2.94 16.63 -3.45
C TRP A 27 1.96 17.50 -4.23
N ALA A 28 1.15 16.92 -5.10
CA ALA A 28 0.15 17.64 -5.89
C ALA A 28 -0.99 18.20 -5.02
N THR A 29 -1.44 17.46 -4.01
CA THR A 29 -2.64 17.80 -3.23
C THR A 29 -2.32 18.62 -1.97
N CYS A 30 -1.24 18.26 -1.27
CA CYS A 30 -0.87 18.85 0.02
C CYS A 30 0.37 19.75 -0.07
N GLY A 31 1.15 19.67 -1.15
CA GLY A 31 2.38 20.43 -1.30
C GLY A 31 3.57 19.85 -0.53
N TRP A 32 4.75 20.40 -0.80
CA TRP A 32 6.03 19.78 -0.42
C TRP A 32 6.25 19.58 1.09
N LYS A 33 5.71 20.48 1.93
CA LYS A 33 5.88 20.40 3.40
C LYS A 33 5.25 19.13 3.99
N ILE A 34 4.02 18.83 3.57
CA ILE A 34 3.28 17.67 4.06
C ILE A 34 3.88 16.38 3.50
N THR A 35 4.28 16.38 2.24
CA THR A 35 4.96 15.23 1.61
C THR A 35 6.27 14.88 2.34
N LEU A 36 7.05 15.85 2.78
CA LEU A 36 8.29 15.61 3.54
C LEU A 36 8.02 14.99 4.91
N ILE A 37 7.00 15.46 5.63
CA ILE A 37 6.58 14.85 6.89
C ILE A 37 6.13 13.40 6.65
N TYR A 38 5.36 13.15 5.59
CA TYR A 38 4.89 11.81 5.23
C TYR A 38 6.06 10.86 4.96
N VAL A 39 6.98 11.24 4.06
CA VAL A 39 8.13 10.41 3.69
C VAL A 39 9.02 10.14 4.89
N SER A 40 9.36 11.18 5.67
CA SER A 40 10.24 11.02 6.83
C SER A 40 9.60 10.12 7.90
N THR A 41 8.32 10.30 8.19
CA THR A 41 7.57 9.43 9.12
C THR A 41 7.52 8.01 8.60
N GLY A 42 7.28 7.81 7.31
CA GLY A 42 7.24 6.50 6.68
C GLY A 42 8.56 5.74 6.78
N VAL A 43 9.68 6.42 6.52
CA VAL A 43 11.03 5.85 6.68
C VAL A 43 11.31 5.52 8.13
N VAL A 44 11.00 6.42 9.07
CA VAL A 44 11.20 6.19 10.51
C VAL A 44 10.39 4.98 10.98
N LEU A 45 9.12 4.87 10.58
CA LEU A 45 8.28 3.72 10.91
C LEU A 45 8.81 2.42 10.32
N GLY A 46 9.31 2.44 9.09
CA GLY A 46 9.92 1.28 8.45
C GLY A 46 11.17 0.80 9.20
N VAL A 47 12.07 1.70 9.55
CA VAL A 47 13.31 1.39 10.29
C VAL A 47 13.00 0.90 11.70
N VAL A 48 12.15 1.61 12.44
CA VAL A 48 11.74 1.20 13.79
C VAL A 48 11.02 -0.15 13.75
N GLY A 49 10.16 -0.35 12.76
CA GLY A 49 9.47 -1.62 12.51
C GLY A 49 10.46 -2.75 12.27
N GLY A 50 11.39 -2.60 11.33
CA GLY A 50 12.39 -3.64 11.05
C GLY A 50 13.27 -3.98 12.25
N ILE A 51 13.74 -2.97 13.00
CA ILE A 51 14.52 -3.18 14.23
C ILE A 51 13.68 -3.92 15.29
N LEU A 52 12.42 -3.55 15.45
CA LEU A 52 11.52 -4.18 16.43
C LEU A 52 11.25 -5.65 16.07
N LEU A 53 10.95 -5.93 14.79
CA LEU A 53 10.72 -7.29 14.30
C LEU A 53 11.99 -8.15 14.40
N GLU A 54 13.16 -7.56 14.14
CA GLU A 54 14.46 -8.23 14.31
C GLU A 54 14.72 -8.59 15.78
N LYS A 55 14.42 -7.67 16.71
CA LYS A 55 14.53 -7.92 18.15
C LYS A 55 13.60 -9.02 18.67
N ILE A 56 12.42 -9.19 18.07
CA ILE A 56 11.49 -10.28 18.41
C ILE A 56 12.02 -11.65 17.90
N GLY A 57 13.07 -11.65 17.08
CA GLY A 57 13.69 -12.88 16.59
C GLY A 57 12.80 -13.59 15.57
N MET A 58 12.11 -12.82 14.72
CA MET A 58 11.23 -13.37 13.68
C MET A 58 11.97 -14.18 12.60
N GLY A 59 13.31 -14.12 12.56
CA GLY A 59 14.10 -14.85 11.58
C GLY A 59 13.94 -16.37 11.60
N LYS A 60 13.55 -16.95 12.74
CA LYS A 60 13.24 -18.39 12.84
C LYS A 60 11.93 -18.80 12.18
N TYR A 61 11.04 -17.85 11.85
CA TYR A 61 9.74 -18.08 11.22
C TYR A 61 9.76 -17.78 9.71
N ILE A 62 10.91 -17.47 9.14
CA ILE A 62 11.04 -17.27 7.70
C ILE A 62 10.92 -18.61 7.00
N ALA A 63 10.05 -18.64 5.99
CA ALA A 63 9.81 -19.81 5.18
C ALA A 63 11.08 -20.25 4.45
N ASP A 64 11.31 -21.56 4.39
CA ASP A 64 12.57 -22.11 3.88
C ASP A 64 12.83 -21.77 2.41
N TRP A 65 11.77 -21.55 1.61
CA TRP A 65 11.89 -21.08 0.22
C TRP A 65 12.59 -19.72 0.11
N VAL A 66 12.48 -18.84 1.12
CA VAL A 66 13.16 -17.54 1.13
C VAL A 66 14.67 -17.71 1.35
N LYS A 67 15.05 -18.65 2.22
CA LYS A 67 16.48 -18.98 2.46
C LYS A 67 17.10 -19.58 1.20
N GLU A 68 16.33 -20.37 0.45
CA GLU A 68 16.76 -20.94 -0.83
C GLU A 68 16.96 -19.88 -1.91
N LEU A 69 16.15 -18.81 -1.92
CA LEU A 69 16.36 -17.65 -2.80
C LEU A 69 17.67 -16.92 -2.49
N GLU A 70 18.01 -16.72 -1.21
CA GLU A 70 19.28 -16.09 -0.79
C GLU A 70 20.50 -16.91 -1.24
N TYR A 71 20.42 -18.24 -1.13
CA TYR A 71 21.47 -19.15 -1.63
C TYR A 71 21.62 -19.06 -3.17
N LYS A 72 20.49 -19.02 -3.88
CA LYS A 72 20.46 -18.95 -5.34
C LYS A 72 20.98 -17.62 -5.88
N GLU A 73 20.72 -16.50 -5.20
CA GLU A 73 21.28 -15.19 -5.57
C GLU A 73 22.80 -15.15 -5.45
N MET A 74 23.37 -15.72 -4.37
CA MET A 74 24.83 -15.81 -4.21
C MET A 74 25.52 -16.63 -5.31
N GLU A 75 24.86 -17.69 -5.81
CA GLU A 75 25.38 -18.51 -6.93
C GLU A 75 25.28 -17.77 -8.29
N VAL A 76 24.23 -16.96 -8.46
CA VAL A 76 23.95 -16.17 -9.67
C VAL A 76 24.85 -14.93 -9.78
N GLU A 77 25.29 -14.35 -8.66
CA GLU A 77 26.26 -13.25 -8.63
C GLU A 77 27.67 -13.72 -9.02
N ASN A 78 28.01 -14.98 -8.69
CA ASN A 78 29.30 -15.58 -9.05
C ASN A 78 29.38 -16.06 -10.51
N SER A 79 28.25 -16.07 -11.22
CA SER A 79 28.18 -16.46 -12.63
C SER A 79 27.82 -15.26 -13.52
N SER A 80 28.86 -14.64 -14.09
CA SER A 80 28.87 -13.57 -15.11
C SER A 80 28.11 -13.90 -16.41
N LYS A 81 26.85 -14.33 -16.32
CA LYS A 81 25.94 -14.39 -17.48
C LYS A 81 25.46 -12.97 -17.75
N GLY A 82 25.86 -12.41 -18.90
CA GLY A 82 25.53 -11.04 -19.29
C GLY A 82 24.03 -10.78 -19.32
N PHE A 83 23.63 -9.55 -18.97
CA PHE A 83 22.24 -9.06 -18.93
C PHE A 83 21.44 -9.41 -20.19
N LEU A 84 22.08 -9.36 -21.37
CA LEU A 84 21.49 -9.69 -22.67
C LEU A 84 21.01 -11.15 -22.80
N GLN A 85 21.65 -12.09 -22.09
CA GLN A 85 21.31 -13.51 -22.16
C GLN A 85 20.19 -13.90 -21.17
N ARG A 86 19.85 -13.01 -20.22
CA ARG A 86 18.79 -13.21 -19.20
C ARG A 86 17.42 -12.69 -19.65
N LEU A 87 17.38 -11.68 -20.53
CA LEU A 87 16.16 -11.06 -21.09
C LEU A 87 15.15 -12.04 -21.74
N PRO A 88 15.54 -12.98 -22.62
CA PRO A 88 14.56 -13.83 -23.28
C PRO A 88 13.86 -14.79 -22.31
N SER A 89 14.56 -15.22 -21.26
CA SER A 89 14.03 -16.11 -20.22
C SER A 89 12.98 -15.39 -19.36
N ILE A 90 13.28 -14.16 -18.93
CA ILE A 90 12.40 -13.34 -18.10
C ILE A 90 11.10 -13.02 -18.84
N ASN A 91 11.17 -12.66 -20.11
CA ASN A 91 9.98 -12.30 -20.89
C ASN A 91 8.99 -13.46 -21.05
N ARG A 92 9.49 -14.69 -21.19
CA ARG A 92 8.63 -15.88 -21.33
C ARG A 92 7.94 -16.23 -20.02
N GLU A 93 8.64 -16.05 -18.90
CA GLU A 93 8.12 -16.33 -17.55
C GLU A 93 7.11 -15.27 -17.10
N VAL A 94 7.40 -13.98 -17.34
CA VAL A 94 6.49 -12.87 -17.10
C VAL A 94 5.22 -13.00 -17.92
N SER A 95 5.33 -13.29 -19.23
CA SER A 95 4.15 -13.44 -20.09
C SER A 95 3.24 -14.57 -19.62
N THR A 96 3.82 -15.69 -19.18
CA THR A 96 3.06 -16.82 -18.65
C THR A 96 2.31 -16.44 -17.37
N THR A 97 2.94 -15.66 -16.49
CA THR A 97 2.33 -15.17 -15.26
C THR A 97 1.21 -14.18 -15.52
N VAL A 98 1.44 -13.20 -16.39
CA VAL A 98 0.44 -12.19 -16.76
C VAL A 98 -0.78 -12.85 -17.39
N VAL A 99 -0.59 -13.80 -18.32
CA VAL A 99 -1.70 -14.53 -18.94
C VAL A 99 -2.55 -15.29 -17.92
N LYS A 100 -1.93 -15.84 -16.87
CA LYS A 100 -2.66 -16.48 -15.76
C LYS A 100 -3.46 -15.49 -14.91
N LEU A 101 -3.00 -14.24 -14.80
CA LEU A 101 -3.66 -13.19 -14.00
C LEU A 101 -4.82 -12.51 -14.74
N ILE A 102 -4.76 -12.41 -16.07
CA ILE A 102 -5.81 -11.83 -16.92
C ILE A 102 -7.24 -12.26 -16.55
N PRO A 103 -7.57 -13.57 -16.41
CA PRO A 103 -8.93 -13.98 -16.10
C PRO A 103 -9.41 -13.45 -14.74
N TYR A 104 -8.54 -13.35 -13.74
CA TYR A 104 -8.88 -12.81 -12.43
C TYR A 104 -9.12 -11.29 -12.48
N VAL A 105 -8.30 -10.56 -13.25
CA VAL A 105 -8.48 -9.11 -13.44
C VAL A 105 -9.81 -8.82 -14.14
N PHE A 106 -10.13 -9.57 -15.20
CA PHE A 106 -11.42 -9.44 -15.89
C PHE A 106 -12.61 -9.80 -14.99
N ALA A 107 -12.49 -10.82 -14.15
CA ALA A 107 -13.53 -11.16 -13.17
C ALA A 107 -13.74 -10.01 -12.17
N GLY A 108 -12.65 -9.42 -11.64
CA GLY A 108 -12.72 -8.26 -10.76
C GLY A 108 -13.34 -7.04 -11.44
N MET A 109 -12.99 -6.77 -12.69
CA MET A 109 -13.60 -5.68 -13.48
C MET A 109 -15.08 -5.93 -13.75
N ALA A 110 -15.48 -7.16 -14.06
CA ALA A 110 -16.88 -7.51 -14.28
C ALA A 110 -17.72 -7.31 -13.00
N VAL A 111 -17.21 -7.76 -11.85
CA VAL A 111 -17.85 -7.54 -10.54
C VAL A 111 -17.89 -6.05 -10.20
N GLY A 112 -16.79 -5.32 -10.40
CA GLY A 112 -16.72 -3.88 -10.13
C GLY A 112 -17.67 -3.07 -11.01
N ALA A 113 -17.77 -3.40 -12.30
CA ALA A 113 -18.71 -2.76 -13.23
C ALA A 113 -20.17 -3.07 -12.87
N PHE A 114 -20.46 -4.30 -12.42
CA PHE A 114 -21.78 -4.69 -11.96
C PHE A 114 -22.19 -3.90 -10.70
N ILE A 115 -21.28 -3.74 -9.72
CA ILE A 115 -21.52 -2.94 -8.51
C ILE A 115 -21.72 -1.46 -8.87
N HIS A 116 -20.86 -0.90 -9.71
CA HIS A 116 -20.98 0.49 -10.16
C HIS A 116 -22.29 0.77 -10.92
N GLY A 117 -22.84 -0.23 -11.63
CA GLY A 117 -24.12 -0.11 -12.31
C GLY A 117 -25.34 -0.14 -11.37
N TYR A 118 -25.19 -0.70 -10.16
CA TYR A 118 -26.29 -0.91 -9.21
C TYR A 118 -26.29 0.05 -8.01
N VAL A 119 -25.17 0.74 -7.74
CA VAL A 119 -25.04 1.68 -6.61
C VAL A 119 -25.02 3.13 -7.14
N PRO A 120 -26.19 3.80 -7.21
CA PRO A 120 -26.26 5.19 -7.63
C PRO A 120 -25.84 6.12 -6.47
N LYS A 121 -25.59 7.40 -6.77
CA LYS A 121 -25.00 8.36 -5.82
C LYS A 121 -25.83 8.52 -4.54
N GLU A 122 -27.12 8.22 -4.62
CA GLU A 122 -28.08 8.28 -3.52
C GLU A 122 -27.73 7.28 -2.41
N PHE A 123 -27.23 6.07 -2.71
CA PHE A 123 -26.83 5.09 -1.69
C PHE A 123 -25.67 5.58 -0.81
N PHE A 124 -24.67 6.22 -1.43
CA PHE A 124 -23.55 6.80 -0.69
C PHE A 124 -23.98 8.03 0.11
N THR A 125 -24.99 8.77 -0.37
CA THR A 125 -25.49 9.95 0.33
C THR A 125 -26.39 9.55 1.51
N GLU A 126 -27.17 8.48 1.38
CA GLU A 126 -28.08 7.96 2.41
C GLU A 126 -27.34 7.13 3.48
N TYR A 127 -26.29 6.37 3.12
CA TYR A 127 -25.56 5.50 4.06
C TYR A 127 -24.26 6.12 4.61
N MET A 128 -23.62 7.07 3.90
CA MET A 128 -22.41 7.76 4.41
C MET A 128 -22.67 9.15 5.01
N ALA A 129 -23.87 9.74 4.88
CA ALA A 129 -24.21 10.95 5.66
C ALA A 129 -24.34 10.66 7.16
N GLU A 130 -24.67 9.42 7.53
CA GLU A 130 -25.06 9.06 8.89
C GLU A 130 -23.89 8.77 9.84
N ASN A 131 -22.65 8.60 9.34
CA ASN A 131 -21.56 8.06 10.17
C ASN A 131 -20.35 8.99 10.36
N ASN A 132 -20.57 10.30 10.46
CA ASN A 132 -19.54 11.26 10.89
C ASN A 132 -19.62 11.55 12.41
N LEU A 133 -19.02 10.67 13.22
CA LEU A 133 -18.86 10.87 14.68
C LEU A 133 -18.13 12.18 15.03
N LEU A 134 -17.23 12.66 14.17
CA LEU A 134 -16.45 13.88 14.36
C LEU A 134 -17.21 15.17 13.98
N ALA A 135 -18.18 15.10 13.06
CA ALA A 135 -19.05 16.25 12.77
C ALA A 135 -20.02 16.50 13.94
N THR A 136 -20.54 15.43 14.55
CA THR A 136 -21.29 15.46 15.82
C THR A 136 -20.44 16.02 16.96
N PHE A 137 -19.15 15.68 17.02
CA PHE A 137 -18.23 16.20 18.04
C PHE A 137 -17.91 17.70 17.87
N LEU A 138 -17.74 18.19 16.64
CA LEU A 138 -17.43 19.60 16.36
C LEU A 138 -18.65 20.53 16.41
N CYS A 139 -19.85 20.06 16.02
CA CYS A 139 -21.09 20.82 16.18
C CYS A 139 -21.47 20.94 17.68
N PHE A 140 -21.20 19.91 18.51
CA PHE A 140 -21.37 19.94 19.99
C PHE A 140 -20.38 20.90 20.69
N ASN A 141 -19.19 21.14 20.12
CA ASN A 141 -18.17 22.08 20.62
C ASN A 141 -18.35 23.54 20.11
N GLY A 142 -19.54 23.91 19.62
CA GLY A 142 -19.96 25.31 19.51
C GLY A 142 -19.59 26.07 18.23
N HIS A 143 -19.12 25.40 17.17
CA HIS A 143 -18.81 26.04 15.88
C HIS A 143 -19.96 25.85 14.86
N SER A 144 -21.04 26.63 15.00
CA SER A 144 -22.31 26.47 14.26
C SER A 144 -22.34 27.01 12.81
N THR A 145 -21.24 27.54 12.29
CA THR A 145 -21.19 28.26 11.00
C THR A 145 -20.79 27.39 9.80
N LEU A 146 -20.71 26.07 9.96
CA LEU A 146 -20.38 25.15 8.88
C LEU A 146 -21.61 24.76 8.04
N PRO A 147 -21.52 24.79 6.69
CA PRO A 147 -22.58 24.28 5.83
C PRO A 147 -22.73 22.77 6.06
N GLY A 148 -23.91 22.34 6.53
CA GLY A 148 -24.20 20.97 6.97
C GLY A 148 -24.45 20.77 8.48
N CYS A 149 -24.26 21.79 9.34
CA CYS A 149 -24.77 21.79 10.73
C CYS A 149 -26.26 22.19 10.79
N SER A 150 -26.72 23.09 9.91
CA SER A 150 -28.09 23.64 9.92
C SER A 150 -29.18 22.59 9.67
N GLU A 151 -28.98 21.67 8.73
CA GLU A 151 -29.92 20.57 8.48
C GLU A 151 -29.81 19.45 9.54
N ARG A 152 -28.64 19.35 10.22
CA ARG A 152 -28.33 18.43 11.34
C ARG A 152 -29.06 18.70 12.63
N THR A 153 -29.26 19.97 12.94
CA THR A 153 -29.99 20.40 14.13
C THR A 153 -31.51 20.29 14.03
N ALA A 154 -32.05 20.17 12.80
CA ALA A 154 -33.50 20.05 12.58
C ALA A 154 -33.94 18.63 12.19
N ARG A 155 -33.04 17.81 11.65
CA ARG A 155 -33.39 16.45 11.22
C ARG A 155 -32.20 15.49 11.09
N TYR A 156 -31.06 15.96 10.56
CA TYR A 156 -30.10 15.09 9.85
C TYR A 156 -28.72 15.63 9.63
#